data_AF-A0A7S4CC56-F1
#
_entry.id   AF-A0A7S4CC56-F1
#
_cell.length_a   1.000
_cell.length_b   1.000
_cell.length_c   1.000
_cell.angle_alpha   90.00
_cell.angle_beta   90.00
_cell.angle_gamma   90.00
#
_symmetry.space_group_name_H-M   'P 1'
#
loop_
_entity.id
_entity.type
_entity.pdbx_description
1 polymer ?
#
loop_
_entity_poly.entity_id
_entity_poly.type
_entity_poly.pdbx_seq_one_letter_code
_entity_poly.pdbx_strand_id
1 'polypeptide(L)'
;KVALPEGVQYDLVLMSPAPYRTEVYSNPRDQASNYATYEQWLVDYFFATLRKIWEHLADDGSLAITILDRTDKQNPLNYVEVVQLYLQYKMIGAVMDGTIWWSGTMADVPFWMWRKDLREHSEARRLQAKAALKQ
;
A
#
# COMPACT_ATOMS: atom_id res chain seq x y z
N LYS A 1 3.67 4.86 19.85
CA LYS A 1 2.94 4.33 18.66
C LYS A 1 1.98 5.41 18.20
N VAL A 2 2.12 5.89 16.96
CA VAL A 2 1.15 6.82 16.36
C VAL A 2 -0.11 6.03 16.04
N ALA A 3 -1.26 6.48 16.56
CA ALA A 3 -2.57 5.93 16.26
C ALA A 3 -3.28 6.89 15.29
N LEU A 4 -3.93 6.32 14.28
CA LEU A 4 -4.82 7.09 13.41
C LEU A 4 -6.14 7.35 14.17
N PRO A 5 -6.85 8.46 13.88
CA PRO A 5 -8.13 8.74 14.50
C PRO A 5 -9.14 7.61 14.23
N GLU A 6 -9.78 7.10 15.28
CA GLU A 6 -10.78 6.04 15.13
C GLU A 6 -12.01 6.54 14.36
N GLY A 7 -12.54 5.68 13.46
CA GLY A 7 -13.75 5.96 12.69
C GLY A 7 -13.58 6.97 11.55
N VAL A 8 -12.38 7.52 11.34
CA VAL A 8 -12.10 8.38 10.19
C VAL A 8 -11.68 7.54 8.99
N GLN A 9 -12.36 7.77 7.86
CA GLN A 9 -11.99 7.20 6.58
C GLN A 9 -11.50 8.29 5.62
N TYR A 10 -10.62 7.92 4.71
CA TYR A 10 -10.03 8.81 3.72
C TYR A 10 -10.41 8.38 2.30
N ASP A 11 -10.82 9.33 1.47
CA ASP A 11 -11.11 9.10 0.05
C ASP A 11 -9.81 8.93 -0.78
N LEU A 12 -8.71 9.52 -0.30
CA LEU A 12 -7.41 9.48 -0.95
C LEU A 12 -6.29 9.41 0.08
N VAL A 13 -5.36 8.47 -0.10
CA VAL A 13 -4.12 8.38 0.65
C VAL A 13 -2.94 8.47 -0.33
N LEU A 14 -2.06 9.44 -0.10
CA LEU A 14 -0.81 9.59 -0.84
C LEU A 14 0.34 9.07 0.03
N MET A 15 1.18 8.19 -0.53
CA MET A 15 2.27 7.55 0.22
C MET A 15 3.56 7.56 -0.59
N SER A 16 4.66 8.00 0.04
CA SER A 16 6.02 7.86 -0.46
C SER A 16 6.86 7.19 0.63
N PRO A 17 6.98 5.84 0.64
CA PRO A 17 7.74 5.15 1.67
C PRO A 17 9.23 5.44 1.53
N ALA A 18 9.89 5.68 2.67
CA ALA A 18 11.34 5.74 2.76
C ALA A 18 11.95 4.42 2.22
N PRO A 19 12.76 4.44 1.16
CA PRO A 19 13.29 3.22 0.57
C PRO A 19 14.28 2.53 1.51
N TYR A 20 14.37 1.19 1.41
CA TYR A 20 15.20 0.40 2.30
C TYR A 20 16.67 0.84 2.25
N ARG A 21 17.21 1.26 3.41
CA ARG A 21 18.62 1.66 3.64
C ARG A 21 19.18 2.78 2.76
N THR A 22 18.33 3.61 2.16
CA THR A 22 18.82 4.69 1.28
C THR A 22 18.71 6.08 1.88
N GLU A 23 17.82 6.25 2.85
CA GLU A 23 17.60 7.51 3.54
C GLU A 23 17.99 7.33 5.00
N VAL A 24 19.10 7.96 5.39
CA VAL A 24 19.52 8.06 6.80
C VAL A 24 19.15 9.45 7.28
N TYR A 25 18.10 9.54 8.08
CA TYR A 25 17.67 10.80 8.69
C TYR A 25 18.50 11.12 9.94
N SER A 26 18.35 12.32 10.51
CA SER A 26 19.13 12.74 11.68
C SER A 26 18.73 12.05 12.99
N ASN A 27 17.53 11.46 13.08
CA ASN A 27 17.03 10.77 14.28
C ASN A 27 16.98 9.25 14.07
N PRO A 28 17.84 8.45 14.73
CA PRO A 28 18.02 7.03 14.44
C PRO A 28 16.90 6.12 14.95
N ARG A 29 15.92 6.59 15.74
CA ARG A 29 15.00 5.67 16.44
C ARG A 29 13.93 5.01 15.58
N ASP A 30 13.50 5.63 14.48
CA ASP A 30 12.33 5.19 13.69
C ASP A 30 12.61 5.09 12.18
N GLN A 31 13.84 4.76 11.78
CA GLN A 31 14.23 4.79 10.36
C GLN A 31 14.08 3.45 9.64
N ALA A 32 13.88 3.51 8.33
CA ALA A 32 13.97 2.36 7.42
C ALA A 32 15.32 1.64 7.47
N SER A 33 16.38 2.29 7.98
CA SER A 33 17.71 1.70 8.20
C SER A 33 17.81 0.79 9.42
N ASN A 34 16.82 0.82 10.33
CA ASN A 34 16.80 -0.03 11.53
C ASN A 34 16.42 -1.49 11.25
N TYR A 35 16.00 -1.81 10.03
CA TYR A 35 15.64 -3.16 9.63
C TYR A 35 16.89 -3.93 9.16
N ALA A 36 17.07 -5.14 9.69
CA ALA A 36 18.27 -5.94 9.45
C ALA A 36 18.31 -6.50 8.02
N THR A 37 17.14 -6.77 7.43
CA THR A 37 16.99 -7.29 6.06
C THR A 37 15.91 -6.54 5.30
N TYR A 38 15.94 -6.66 3.97
CA TYR A 38 14.94 -6.09 3.08
C TYR A 38 13.55 -6.67 3.37
N GLU A 39 13.47 -7.98 3.59
CA GLU A 39 12.23 -8.69 3.91
C GLU A 39 11.65 -8.18 5.24
N GLN A 40 12.51 -7.94 6.22
CA GLN A 40 12.08 -7.40 7.50
C GLN A 40 11.50 -5.98 7.34
N TRP A 41 12.18 -5.11 6.58
CA TRP A 41 11.64 -3.79 6.23
C TRP A 41 10.32 -3.91 5.47
N LEU A 42 10.25 -4.80 4.49
CA LEU A 42 9.06 -4.98 3.67
C LEU A 42 7.86 -5.43 4.51
N VAL A 43 8.03 -6.43 5.38
CA VAL A 43 6.94 -6.99 6.19
C VAL A 43 6.59 -6.10 7.37
N ASP A 44 7.57 -5.68 8.15
CA ASP A 44 7.34 -5.03 9.45
C ASP A 44 7.11 -3.52 9.32
N TYR A 45 7.62 -2.90 8.25
CA TYR A 45 7.36 -1.49 7.95
C TYR A 45 6.34 -1.32 6.83
N PHE A 46 6.67 -1.76 5.62
CA PHE A 46 5.90 -1.34 4.44
C PHE A 46 4.51 -1.99 4.42
N PHE A 47 4.43 -3.31 4.52
CA PHE A 47 3.16 -4.05 4.55
C PHE A 47 2.32 -3.75 5.80
N ALA A 48 2.96 -3.54 6.95
CA ALA A 48 2.27 -3.09 8.15
C ALA A 48 1.63 -1.70 7.96
N THR A 49 2.30 -0.81 7.23
CA THR A 49 1.79 0.53 6.89
C THR A 49 0.63 0.44 5.90
N LEU A 50 0.79 -0.35 4.82
CA LEU A 50 -0.27 -0.57 3.83
C LEU A 50 -1.56 -1.10 4.47
N ARG A 51 -1.45 -2.04 5.42
CA ARG A 51 -2.61 -2.58 6.13
C ARG A 51 -3.38 -1.51 6.88
N LYS A 52 -2.67 -0.66 7.64
CA LYS A 52 -3.30 0.44 8.39
C LYS A 52 -3.96 1.45 7.45
N ILE A 53 -3.30 1.77 6.34
CA ILE A 53 -3.87 2.64 5.30
C ILE A 53 -5.16 2.03 4.76
N TRP A 54 -5.14 0.74 4.39
CA TRP A 54 -6.30 0.07 3.79
C TRP A 54 -7.50 -0.03 4.75
N GLU A 55 -7.24 -0.18 6.05
CA GLU A 55 -8.26 -0.15 7.11
C GLU A 55 -8.95 1.21 7.22
N HIS A 56 -8.23 2.30 6.94
CA HIS A 56 -8.74 3.68 7.01
C HIS A 56 -9.10 4.26 5.64
N LEU A 57 -8.94 3.50 4.55
CA LEU A 57 -9.38 3.91 3.23
C LEU A 57 -10.89 3.71 3.13
N ALA A 58 -11.60 4.75 2.67
CA ALA A 58 -13.03 4.68 2.41
C ALA A 58 -13.35 3.59 1.39
N ASP A 59 -14.59 3.12 1.40
CA ASP A 59 -15.09 2.31 0.29
C ASP A 59 -15.05 3.18 -0.99
N ASP A 60 -14.51 2.63 -2.08
CA ASP A 60 -14.18 3.34 -3.31
C ASP A 60 -13.03 4.36 -3.20
N GLY A 61 -12.37 4.45 -2.04
CA GLY A 61 -11.20 5.30 -1.84
C GLY A 61 -9.96 4.79 -2.58
N SER A 62 -9.02 5.71 -2.82
CA SER A 62 -7.81 5.48 -3.60
C SER A 62 -6.52 5.60 -2.79
N LEU A 63 -5.59 4.70 -3.05
CA LEU A 63 -4.23 4.71 -2.55
C LEU A 63 -3.27 4.99 -3.71
N ALA A 64 -2.53 6.09 -3.61
CA ALA A 64 -1.46 6.43 -4.54
C ALA A 64 -0.09 6.22 -3.86
N ILE A 65 0.76 5.38 -4.43
CA ILE A 65 2.10 5.11 -3.89
C ILE A 65 3.17 5.50 -4.89
N THR A 66 4.12 6.29 -4.43
CA THR A 66 5.37 6.55 -5.15
C THR A 66 6.42 5.51 -4.76
N ILE A 67 6.60 4.49 -5.59
CA ILE A 67 7.66 3.47 -5.46
C ILE A 67 8.31 3.22 -6.82
N LEU A 68 9.61 2.90 -6.78
CA LEU A 68 10.42 2.58 -7.95
C LEU A 68 11.18 1.29 -7.67
N ASP A 69 11.22 0.39 -8.65
CA ASP A 69 12.10 -0.76 -8.61
C ASP A 69 13.55 -0.31 -8.55
N ARG A 70 14.37 -1.02 -7.77
CA ARG A 70 15.80 -0.74 -7.68
C ARG A 70 16.57 -1.93 -8.19
N THR A 71 17.23 -1.74 -9.33
CA THR A 71 18.19 -2.70 -9.87
C THR A 71 19.55 -2.47 -9.21
N ASP A 72 19.71 -3.00 -8.00
CA ASP A 72 21.03 -3.29 -7.46
C ASP A 72 21.60 -4.49 -8.26
N LYS A 73 22.87 -4.41 -8.70
CA LYS A 73 23.52 -5.43 -9.55
C LYS A 73 23.66 -6.81 -8.88
N GLN A 74 23.51 -6.86 -7.56
CA GLN A 74 23.63 -8.03 -6.70
C GLN A 74 22.27 -8.50 -6.15
N ASN A 75 21.29 -7.60 -5.96
CA ASN A 75 19.91 -7.88 -5.57
C ASN A 75 18.91 -6.92 -6.24
N PRO A 76 18.25 -7.31 -7.34
CA PRO A 76 17.15 -6.52 -7.87
C PRO A 76 15.98 -6.51 -6.87
N LEU A 77 15.57 -5.32 -6.43
CA LEU A 77 14.42 -5.11 -5.57
C LEU A 77 13.23 -4.68 -6.45
N ASN A 78 12.35 -5.63 -6.75
CA ASN A 78 11.10 -5.42 -7.50
C ASN A 78 9.99 -4.97 -6.52
N TYR A 79 10.08 -3.74 -6.02
CA TYR A 79 9.11 -3.18 -5.09
C TYR A 79 7.70 -3.20 -5.67
N VAL A 80 7.55 -2.82 -6.94
CA VAL A 80 6.24 -2.63 -7.57
C VAL A 80 5.49 -3.96 -7.65
N GLU A 81 6.13 -4.99 -8.18
CA GLU A 81 5.54 -6.33 -8.31
C GLU A 81 5.17 -6.91 -6.94
N VAL A 82 6.07 -6.81 -5.97
CA VAL A 82 5.85 -7.36 -4.63
C VAL A 82 4.69 -6.65 -3.91
N VAL A 83 4.58 -5.33 -4.04
CA VAL A 83 3.46 -4.55 -3.49
C VAL A 83 2.16 -4.89 -4.21
N GLN A 84 2.18 -4.99 -5.53
CA GLN A 84 1.02 -5.38 -6.34
C GLN A 84 0.47 -6.72 -5.88
N LEU A 85 1.32 -7.74 -5.77
CA LEU A 85 0.94 -9.07 -5.32
C LEU A 85 0.43 -9.06 -3.88
N TYR A 86 1.08 -8.31 -2.98
CA TYR A 86 0.64 -8.20 -1.60
C TYR A 86 -0.76 -7.56 -1.48
N LEU A 87 -1.00 -6.45 -2.18
CA LEU A 87 -2.29 -5.76 -2.17
C LEU A 87 -3.38 -6.66 -2.75
N GLN A 88 -3.17 -7.26 -3.92
CA GLN A 88 -4.14 -8.18 -4.53
C GLN A 88 -4.45 -9.40 -3.65
N TYR A 89 -3.44 -9.95 -2.96
CA TYR A 89 -3.61 -11.15 -2.15
C TYR A 89 -4.19 -10.87 -0.75
N LYS A 90 -3.81 -9.76 -0.11
CA LYS A 90 -4.17 -9.48 1.30
C LYS A 90 -5.26 -8.43 1.48
N MET A 91 -5.44 -7.53 0.53
CA MET A 91 -6.36 -6.42 0.67
C MET A 91 -7.65 -6.70 -0.09
N ILE A 92 -8.73 -6.98 0.65
CA ILE A 92 -10.05 -7.24 0.07
C ILE A 92 -10.48 -6.02 -0.75
N GLY A 93 -10.92 -6.28 -1.98
CA GLY A 93 -11.37 -5.24 -2.91
C GLY A 93 -10.24 -4.42 -3.54
N ALA A 94 -8.97 -4.80 -3.40
CA ALA A 94 -7.88 -4.08 -4.08
C ALA A 94 -7.94 -4.28 -5.59
N VAL A 95 -8.09 -3.16 -6.29
CA VAL A 95 -8.04 -3.08 -7.76
C VAL A 95 -6.94 -2.12 -8.15
N MET A 96 -6.06 -2.55 -9.07
CA MET A 96 -5.07 -1.66 -9.67
C MET A 96 -5.76 -0.75 -10.68
N ASP A 97 -5.75 0.56 -10.43
CA ASP A 97 -6.47 1.56 -11.21
C ASP A 97 -5.58 2.16 -12.32
N GLY A 98 -4.26 2.13 -12.13
CA GLY A 98 -3.29 2.52 -13.15
C GLY A 98 -2.06 3.24 -12.59
N THR A 99 -1.42 4.03 -13.44
CA THR A 99 -0.24 4.84 -13.07
C THR A 99 -0.43 6.28 -13.51
N ILE A 100 -0.06 7.21 -12.64
CA ILE A 100 0.08 8.63 -12.98
C ILE A 100 1.56 8.96 -12.99
N TRP A 101 2.05 9.52 -14.09
CA TRP A 101 3.45 9.90 -14.23
C TRP A 101 3.61 11.38 -13.92
N TRP A 102 4.55 11.69 -13.03
CA TRP A 102 5.03 13.05 -12.85
C TRP A 102 6.41 13.18 -13.47
N SER A 103 6.53 14.06 -14.47
CA SER A 103 7.80 14.38 -15.12
C SER A 103 8.26 15.76 -14.67
N GLY A 104 9.44 15.82 -14.08
CA GLY A 104 10.09 17.05 -13.62
C GLY A 104 11.55 17.11 -14.05
N THR A 105 12.22 18.22 -13.71
CA THR A 105 13.64 18.43 -14.07
C THR A 105 14.61 17.47 -13.37
N MET A 106 14.20 16.76 -12.32
CA MET A 106 15.07 15.90 -11.51
C MET A 106 14.88 14.39 -11.74
N ALA A 107 13.64 13.92 -11.94
CA ALA A 107 13.34 12.54 -12.28
C ALA A 107 11.87 12.39 -12.71
N ASP A 108 11.59 11.34 -13.48
CA ASP A 108 10.23 10.83 -13.68
C ASP A 108 9.85 9.96 -12.49
N VAL A 109 8.70 10.24 -11.90
CA VAL A 109 8.23 9.55 -10.69
C VAL A 109 6.80 9.06 -10.92
N PRO A 110 6.57 7.74 -10.96
CA PRO A 110 5.24 7.17 -11.07
C PRO A 110 4.53 7.16 -9.72
N PHE A 111 3.24 7.46 -9.75
CA PHE A 111 2.27 7.14 -8.71
C PHE A 111 1.50 5.91 -9.17
N TRP A 112 1.71 4.80 -8.48
CA TRP A 112 0.95 3.58 -8.67
C TRP A 112 -0.36 3.71 -7.88
N MET A 113 -1.48 3.49 -8.56
CA MET A 113 -2.82 3.77 -8.03
C MET A 113 -3.58 2.47 -7.79
N TRP A 114 -4.09 2.29 -6.57
CA TRP A 114 -5.04 1.24 -6.21
C TRP A 114 -6.33 1.83 -5.67
N ARG A 115 -7.45 1.17 -5.93
CA ARG A 115 -8.77 1.53 -5.43
C ARG A 115 -9.35 0.41 -4.58
N LYS A 116 -10.10 0.77 -3.54
CA LYS A 116 -10.81 -0.18 -2.67
C LYS A 116 -12.23 -0.41 -3.19
N ASP A 117 -12.38 -1.34 -4.12
CA ASP A 117 -13.65 -1.71 -4.71
C ASP A 117 -14.30 -2.88 -3.96
N LEU A 118 -15.16 -2.55 -2.99
CA LEU A 118 -15.95 -3.56 -2.28
C LEU A 118 -17.28 -3.88 -2.97
N ARG A 119 -17.59 -3.32 -4.15
CA ARG A 119 -18.91 -3.50 -4.77
C ARG A 119 -19.19 -4.97 -5.09
N GLU A 120 -18.26 -5.66 -5.75
CA GLU A 120 -18.40 -7.11 -6.03
C GLU A 120 -18.48 -7.96 -4.75
N HIS A 121 -17.68 -7.61 -3.73
CA HIS A 121 -17.67 -8.33 -2.46
C HIS A 121 -18.93 -8.07 -1.64
N SER A 122 -19.51 -6.88 -1.76
CA SER A 122 -20.74 -6.47 -1.09
C SER A 122 -21.97 -7.16 -1.70
N GLU A 123 -21.99 -7.36 -3.03
CA GLU A 123 -23.02 -8.13 -3.71
C GLU A 123 -22.94 -9.61 -3.37
N ALA A 124 -21.74 -10.20 -3.39
CA ALA A 124 -21.54 -11.59 -2.97
C ALA A 124 -21.96 -11.81 -1.51
N ARG A 125 -21.61 -10.90 -0.59
CA ARG A 125 -22.07 -10.94 0.81
C ARG A 125 -23.59 -10.73 0.93
N ARG A 126 -24.19 -9.81 0.17
CA ARG A 126 -25.66 -9.60 0.15
C ARG A 126 -26.40 -10.83 -0.35
N LEU A 127 -25.89 -11.51 -1.38
CA LEU A 127 -26.47 -12.73 -1.92
C LEU A 127 -26.36 -13.90 -0.92
N GLN A 128 -25.20 -14.07 -0.27
CA GLN A 128 -25.02 -15.07 0.78
C GLN A 128 -25.92 -14.82 2.00
N ALA A 129 -26.03 -13.56 2.45
CA ALA A 129 -26.93 -13.18 3.55
C ALA A 129 -28.41 -13.42 3.20
N LYS A 130 -28.83 -13.11 1.96
CA LYS A 130 -30.19 -13.41 1.47
C LYS A 130 -30.47 -14.92 1.37
N ALA A 131 -29.46 -15.73 1.07
CA ALA A 131 -29.60 -17.19 1.02
C ALA A 131 -29.73 -17.80 2.43
N ALA A 132 -28.97 -17.29 3.41
CA ALA A 132 -29.04 -17.73 4.80
C ALA A 132 -30.36 -17.37 5.50
N LEU A 133 -31.01 -16.26 5.12
CA LEU A 133 -32.33 -15.84 5.63
C LEU A 133 -33.51 -16.66 5.07
N LYS A 134 -33.27 -17.52 4.08
CA LYS A 134 -34.31 -18.37 3.45
C LYS A 134 -34.29 -19.82 3.95
N GLN A 135 -33.41 -20.15 4.89
CA GLN A 135 -33.36 -21.44 5.59
C GLN A 135 -33.96 -21.27 6.99
#